data_AF-A0A382HCJ8-F1
#
_entry.id   AF-A0A382HCJ8-F1
#
_cell.length_a   1.000
_cell.length_b   1.000
_cell.length_c   1.000
_cell.angle_alpha   90.00
_cell.angle_beta   90.00
_cell.angle_gamma   90.00
#
_symmetry.space_group_name_H-M   'P 1'
#
loop_
_entity.id
_entity.type
_entity.pdbx_description
1 polymer ?
#
loop_
_entity_poly.entity_id
_entity_poly.type
_entity_poly.pdbx_seq_one_letter_code
_entity_poly.pdbx_strand_id
1 'polypeptide(L)' 'VDTHTPTGAPKEVMVKVTKAEDGGIGGSGTWLPATRGMTPGGENKTMKRFLKGGFISNT' A
#
# COMPACT_ATOMS: atom_id res chain seq x y z
N VAL A 1 8.43 -6.20 -9.36
CA VAL A 1 7.45 -6.97 -8.56
C VAL A 1 7.76 -8.42 -8.79
N ASP A 2 8.05 -9.17 -7.73
CA ASP A 2 8.10 -10.63 -7.86
C ASP A 2 6.66 -11.13 -7.87
N THR A 3 6.20 -11.59 -9.03
CA THR A 3 4.88 -12.16 -9.18
C THR A 3 4.96 -13.62 -8.73
N HIS A 4 4.25 -13.96 -7.65
CA HIS A 4 4.20 -15.31 -7.08
C HIS A 4 3.64 -16.38 -8.05
N THR A 5 2.97 -15.95 -9.11
CA THR A 5 2.35 -16.80 -10.14
C THR A 5 2.94 -16.47 -11.52
N PRO A 6 3.08 -17.43 -12.45
CA PRO A 6 3.50 -17.13 -13.82
C PRO A 6 2.47 -16.20 -14.50
N THR A 7 2.80 -14.92 -14.55
CA THR A 7 2.18 -13.97 -15.47
C THR A 7 2.95 -14.02 -16.78
N GLY A 8 2.27 -13.97 -17.93
CA GLY A 8 2.92 -13.88 -19.25
C GLY A 8 3.76 -12.62 -19.49
N ALA A 9 4.03 -11.83 -18.45
CA ALA A 9 4.90 -10.69 -18.48
C ALA A 9 6.38 -11.16 -18.43
N PRO A 10 7.25 -10.63 -19.30
CA PRO A 10 8.67 -10.96 -19.29
C PRO A 10 9.32 -10.57 -17.95
N LYS A 11 10.08 -11.50 -17.36
CA LYS A 11 10.67 -11.38 -16.01
C LYS A 11 11.74 -10.28 -15.90
N GLU A 12 12.38 -9.93 -17.01
CA GLU A 12 13.48 -8.97 -17.08
C GLU A 12 13.27 -8.05 -18.29
N VAL A 13 12.66 -6.89 -18.08
CA VAL A 13 12.50 -5.85 -19.11
C VAL A 13 12.86 -4.49 -18.56
N MET A 14 13.51 -3.69 -19.41
CA MET A 14 13.73 -2.27 -19.14
C MET A 14 12.41 -1.53 -19.37
N VAL A 15 11.92 -0.82 -18.35
CA VAL A 15 10.71 0.01 -18.45
C VAL A 15 11.01 1.46 -18.12
N LYS A 16 10.38 2.39 -18.84
CA LYS A 16 10.41 3.82 -18.51
C LYS A 16 9.15 4.17 -17.74
N VAL A 17 9.32 4.62 -16.50
CA VAL A 17 8.22 5.14 -15.68
C VAL A 17 8.21 6.66 -15.76
N THR A 18 7.05 7.24 -16.04
CA THR A 18 6.81 8.68 -16.01
C THR A 18 5.61 8.98 -15.11
N LYS A 19 5.62 10.12 -14.42
CA LYS A 19 4.48 10.57 -13.63
C LYS A 19 3.28 10.78 -14.56
N ALA A 20 2.15 10.15 -14.24
CA ALA A 20 0.89 10.36 -14.96
C ALA A 20 0.16 11.60 -14.42
N GLU A 21 -0.16 11.60 -13.13
CA GLU A 21 -0.91 12.65 -12.45
C GLU A 21 -0.53 12.75 -10.96
N ASP A 22 -1.05 13.77 -10.27
CA ASP A 22 -0.97 13.87 -8.81
C ASP A 22 -1.88 12.84 -8.12
N GLY A 23 -1.77 12.71 -6.81
CA GLY A 23 -2.53 11.71 -6.09
C GLY A 23 -4.01 12.03 -5.93
N GLY A 24 -4.78 11.03 -5.49
CA GLY A 24 -6.21 11.18 -5.23
C GLY A 24 -7.08 11.06 -6.48
N ILE A 25 -8.40 11.06 -6.26
CA ILE A 25 -9.38 10.94 -7.36
C ILE A 25 -9.30 12.23 -8.19
N GLY A 26 -9.07 12.08 -9.50
CA GLY A 26 -8.93 13.21 -10.43
C GLY A 26 -7.69 14.06 -10.20
N GLY A 27 -6.60 13.47 -9.68
CA GLY A 27 -5.34 14.17 -9.44
C GLY A 27 -5.39 15.18 -8.27
N SER A 28 -6.41 15.11 -7.42
CA SER A 28 -6.58 16.04 -6.30
C SER A 28 -6.34 15.37 -4.95
N GLY A 29 -5.27 15.79 -4.28
CA GLY A 29 -4.99 15.51 -2.89
C GLY A 29 -4.24 14.19 -2.64
N THR A 30 -4.37 13.66 -1.43
CA THR A 30 -3.73 12.40 -1.04
C THR A 30 -4.63 11.22 -1.40
N TRP A 31 -4.05 10.13 -1.88
CA TRP A 31 -4.78 8.88 -2.13
C TRP A 31 -5.49 8.38 -0.87
N LEU A 32 -6.76 7.98 -1.03
CA LEU A 32 -7.60 7.52 0.09
C LEU A 32 -6.94 6.46 1.00
N PRO A 33 -6.19 5.45 0.50
CA PRO A 33 -5.51 4.50 1.38
C PRO A 33 -4.50 5.17 2.32
N ALA A 34 -3.78 6.19 1.85
CA ALA A 34 -2.77 6.90 2.61
C ALA A 34 -3.36 7.84 3.67
N THR A 35 -4.66 8.15 3.62
CA THR A 35 -5.32 9.01 4.64
C THR A 35 -5.96 8.23 5.79
N ARG A 36 -6.14 6.91 5.64
CA ARG A 36 -6.84 6.07 6.64
C ARG A 36 -5.98 5.68 7.84
N GLY A 37 -4.69 5.95 7.77
CA GLY A 37 -3.70 5.58 8.77
C GLY A 37 -3.52 4.07 8.96
N MET A 38 -3.68 3.33 7.87
CA MET A 38 -3.40 1.89 7.77
C MET A 38 -2.21 1.62 6.83
N THR A 39 -1.44 2.65 6.49
CA THR A 39 -0.22 2.56 5.66
C THR A 39 1.03 2.72 6.53
N PRO A 40 2.17 2.15 6.10
CA PRO A 40 3.45 2.40 6.75
C PRO A 40 3.75 3.91 6.87
N GLY A 41 4.16 4.35 8.06
CA GLY A 41 4.44 5.75 8.37
C GLY A 41 3.21 6.63 8.63
N GLY A 42 1.99 6.10 8.43
CA GLY A 42 0.72 6.79 8.69
C GLY A 42 -0.09 6.20 9.85
N GLU A 43 0.48 5.35 10.69
CA GLU A 43 -0.29 4.43 11.52
C GLU A 43 -1.19 5.14 12.54
N ASN A 44 -2.50 4.85 12.45
CA ASN A 44 -3.49 5.29 13.43
C ASN A 44 -3.44 4.43 14.71
N LYS A 45 -4.21 4.81 15.74
CA LYS A 45 -4.22 4.12 17.04
C LYS A 45 -4.59 2.64 16.91
N THR A 46 -5.54 2.32 16.03
CA THR A 46 -6.01 0.95 15.78
C THR A 46 -4.91 0.10 15.12
N MET A 47 -4.23 0.64 14.11
CA MET A 47 -3.11 -0.03 13.43
C MET A 47 -1.95 -0.26 14.40
N LYS A 48 -1.62 0.73 15.23
CA LYS A 48 -0.60 0.58 16.28
C LYS A 48 -0.96 -0.51 17.30
N ARG A 49 -2.24 -0.65 17.68
CA ARG A 49 -2.71 -1.75 18.54
C ARG A 49 -2.58 -3.10 17.84
N PHE A 50 -2.95 -3.16 16.56
CA PHE A 50 -2.82 -4.38 15.75
C PHE A 50 -1.37 -4.84 15.66
N LEU A 51 -0.44 -3.95 15.33
CA LEU A 51 0.99 -4.24 15.23
C LEU A 51 1.60 -4.74 16.55
N LYS A 52 1.02 -4.36 17.69
CA LYS A 52 1.40 -4.84 19.02
C LYS A 52 0.74 -6.17 19.42
N GLY A 53 -0.04 -6.79 18.54
CA GLY A 53 -0.79 -8.02 18.85
C GLY A 53 -1.99 -7.79 19.77
N GLY A 54 -2.44 -6.56 19.97
CA GLY A 54 -3.45 -6.21 20.98
C GLY A 54 -4.89 -6.63 20.66
N PHE A 55 -5.11 -7.42 19.61
CA PHE A 55 -6.41 -8.02 19.25
C PHE A 55 -6.47 -9.53 19.49
N ILE A 56 -5.38 -10.15 19.96
CA ILE A 56 -5.38 -11.55 20.37
C ILE A 56 -6.15 -11.64 21.70
N SER A 57 -7.11 -12.57 21.77
CA SER A 57 -7.78 -12.97 23.00
C SER A 57 -7.24 -14.36 23.38
N ASN A 58 -6.73 -14.52 24.59
CA ASN A 58 -6.37 -15.84 25.11
C ASN A 58 -7.67 -16.60 25.42
N THR A 59 -7.94 -17.63 24.62
CA THR A 59 -8.91 -18.68 24.94
C THR A 59 -8.13 -19.90 25.42
#